data_AF-D7MRM2-F1
#
_entry.id   AF-D7MRM2-F1
#
_cell.length_a   1.000
_cell.length_b   1.000
_cell.length_c   1.000
_cell.angle_alpha   90.00
_cell.angle_beta   90.00
_cell.angle_gamma   90.00
#
_symmetry.space_group_name_H-M   'P 1'
#
loop_
_entity.id
_entity.type
_entity.pdbx_description
1 polymer ?
#
loop_
_entity_poly.entity_id
_entity_poly.type
_entity_poly.pdbx_seq_one_letter_code
_entity_poly.pdbx_strand_id
1 'polypeptide(L)'
;MWSALKDVCTCGAKEAWEKYEEEECLTQFLIGVNQSHRQTIDMILTKEPLPDVYWALKRLEFEESQRPIGSRLYKNRTSIYPRPHPY
;
A
#
# COMPACT_ATOMS: atom_id res chain seq x y z
N MET A 1 42.43 6.45 15.80
CA MET A 1 41.00 6.67 16.13
C MET A 1 40.45 7.59 15.06
N TRP A 2 39.86 7.04 14.00
CA TRP A 2 39.33 7.86 12.92
C TRP A 2 37.99 8.40 13.42
N SER A 3 38.01 9.63 13.96
CA SER A 3 36.78 10.33 14.30
C SER A 3 35.99 10.51 13.02
N ALA A 4 34.89 9.78 12.90
CA ALA A 4 33.91 9.96 11.86
C ALA A 4 33.47 11.42 11.87
N LEU A 5 34.00 12.22 10.95
CA LEU A 5 33.34 13.43 10.48
C LEU A 5 32.03 12.96 9.85
N LYS A 6 31.00 12.84 10.70
CA LYS A 6 29.63 12.84 10.24
C LYS A 6 29.42 14.27 9.75
N ASP A 7 29.71 14.51 8.48
CA ASP A 7 29.38 15.78 7.84
C ASP A 7 27.86 15.92 7.91
N VAL A 8 27.40 16.71 8.88
CA VAL A 8 25.99 17.05 9.03
C VAL A 8 25.68 17.98 7.86
N CYS A 9 25.08 17.44 6.78
CA CYS A 9 24.54 18.29 5.72
C CYS A 9 23.51 19.23 6.35
N THR A 10 23.78 20.52 6.29
CA THR A 10 22.83 21.60 6.63
C THR A 10 22.07 22.08 5.40
N CYS A 11 22.38 21.53 4.24
CA CYS A 11 21.78 21.81 2.95
C CYS A 11 20.33 21.32 2.79
N GLY A 12 19.81 20.54 3.74
CA GLY A 12 18.51 19.87 3.62
C GLY A 12 18.49 18.70 2.62
N ALA A 13 19.63 18.40 1.99
CA ALA A 13 19.72 17.36 0.98
C ALA A 13 19.48 15.98 1.58
N LYS A 14 19.93 15.74 2.82
CA LYS A 14 19.72 14.47 3.51
C LYS A 14 18.22 14.18 3.69
N GLU A 15 17.49 15.17 4.21
CA GLU A 15 16.04 15.08 4.43
C GLU A 15 15.28 14.94 3.11
N ALA A 16 15.71 15.65 2.05
CA ALA A 16 15.13 15.52 0.73
C ALA A 16 15.34 14.12 0.13
N TRP A 17 16.55 13.55 0.29
CA TRP A 17 16.87 12.19 -0.13
C TRP A 17 16.10 11.14 0.66
N GLU A 18 16.01 11.27 1.99
CA GLU A 18 15.23 10.36 2.84
C GLU A 18 13.74 10.38 2.44
N LYS A 19 13.18 11.57 2.21
CA LYS A 19 11.79 11.71 1.73
C LYS A 19 11.59 11.07 0.35
N TYR A 20 12.52 11.29 -0.58
CA TYR A 20 12.46 10.69 -1.91
C TYR A 20 12.53 9.15 -1.84
N GLU A 21 13.42 8.61 -0.99
CA GLU A 21 13.57 7.17 -0.80
C GLU A 21 12.29 6.55 -0.20
N GLU A 22 11.67 7.22 0.77
CA GLU A 22 10.38 6.81 1.35
C GLU A 22 9.26 6.79 0.30
N GLU A 23 9.17 7.83 -0.54
CA GLU A 23 8.20 7.93 -1.63
C GLU A 23 8.44 6.87 -2.72
N GLU A 24 9.70 6.57 -3.06
CA GLU A 24 10.06 5.52 -4.01
C GLU A 24 9.67 4.13 -3.46
N CYS A 25 9.99 3.86 -2.20
CA CYS A 25 9.61 2.61 -1.53
C CYS A 25 8.09 2.42 -1.50
N LEU A 26 7.33 3.46 -1.18
CA LEU A 26 5.86 3.43 -1.22
C LEU A 26 5.35 3.15 -2.64
N THR A 27 5.92 3.81 -3.63
CA THR A 27 5.53 3.62 -5.04
C THR A 27 5.75 2.17 -5.47
N GLN A 28 6.93 1.60 -5.20
CA GLN A 28 7.25 0.21 -5.51
C GLN A 28 6.32 -0.77 -4.78
N PHE A 29 6.03 -0.49 -3.50
CA PHE A 29 5.06 -1.27 -2.73
C PHE A 29 3.68 -1.28 -3.40
N LEU A 30 3.14 -0.10 -3.73
CA LEU A 30 1.81 0.04 -4.33
C LEU A 30 1.69 -0.61 -5.72
N ILE A 31 2.76 -0.62 -6.53
CA ILE A 31 2.81 -1.36 -7.80
C ILE A 31 2.60 -2.86 -7.59
N GLY A 32 3.12 -3.41 -6.49
CA GLY A 32 2.96 -4.82 -6.13
C GLY A 32 1.60 -5.18 -5.52
N VAL A 33 0.79 -4.19 -5.13
CA VAL A 33 -0.51 -4.43 -4.50
C VAL A 33 -1.53 -4.88 -5.55
N ASN A 34 -2.30 -5.92 -5.23
CA ASN A 34 -3.34 -6.44 -6.12
C ASN A 34 -4.43 -5.39 -6.39
N GLN A 35 -4.90 -5.33 -7.64
CA GLN A 35 -6.00 -4.44 -8.06
C GLN A 35 -7.29 -4.60 -7.25
N SER A 36 -7.52 -5.74 -6.57
CA SER A 36 -8.64 -5.89 -5.64
C SER A 36 -8.64 -4.88 -4.50
N HIS A 37 -7.50 -4.26 -4.19
CA HIS A 37 -7.33 -3.23 -3.16
C HIS A 37 -7.35 -1.81 -3.72
N ARG A 38 -7.85 -1.60 -4.94
CA ARG A 38 -7.80 -0.29 -5.61
C ARG A 38 -8.34 0.85 -4.75
N GLN A 39 -9.42 0.61 -3.99
CA GLN A 39 -9.96 1.62 -3.07
C GLN A 39 -8.97 2.03 -1.98
N THR A 40 -8.23 1.07 -1.43
CA THR A 40 -7.18 1.33 -0.43
C THR A 40 -5.99 2.04 -1.05
N ILE A 41 -5.60 1.68 -2.28
CA ILE A 41 -4.55 2.37 -3.04
C ILE A 41 -4.94 3.84 -3.29
N ASP A 42 -6.15 4.09 -3.79
CA ASP A 42 -6.66 5.45 -4.04
C ASP A 42 -6.68 6.28 -2.74
N MET A 43 -7.06 5.66 -1.62
CA MET A 43 -7.04 6.30 -0.31
C MET A 43 -5.62 6.59 0.20
N ILE A 44 -4.63 5.74 -0.10
CA ILE A 44 -3.22 5.99 0.24
C ILE A 44 -2.69 7.18 -0.57
N LEU A 45 -2.95 7.21 -1.88
CA LEU A 45 -2.47 8.25 -2.79
C LEU A 45 -3.08 9.63 -2.55
N THR A 46 -4.23 9.70 -1.88
CA THR A 46 -4.91 10.95 -1.54
C THR A 46 -4.52 11.51 -0.17
N LYS A 47 -3.63 10.84 0.57
CA LYS A 47 -3.06 11.37 1.81
C LYS A 47 -2.03 12.45 1.52
N GLU A 48 -2.06 13.51 2.32
CA GLU A 48 -1.02 14.54 2.35
C GLU A 48 -0.55 14.78 3.80
N PRO A 49 0.76 14.56 4.11
CA PRO A 49 1.78 13.99 3.24
C PRO A 49 1.49 12.51 2.89
N LEU A 50 2.15 12.00 1.85
CA LEU A 50 2.11 10.57 1.54
C LEU A 50 2.60 9.76 2.76
N PRO A 51 1.93 8.66 3.11
CA PRO A 51 2.30 7.85 4.26
C PRO A 51 3.49 6.94 3.91
N ASP A 52 4.17 6.44 4.92
CA ASP A 52 5.21 5.42 4.72
C ASP A 52 4.63 4.04 4.32
N VAL A 53 5.54 3.14 3.91
CA VAL A 53 5.20 1.75 3.52
C VAL A 53 4.55 0.97 4.67
N TYR A 54 4.98 1.20 5.91
CA TYR A 54 4.47 0.46 7.06
C TYR A 54 2.99 0.78 7.30
N TRP A 55 2.62 2.05 7.21
CA TRP A 55 1.24 2.50 7.31
C TRP A 55 0.38 1.91 6.18
N ALA A 56 0.88 1.94 4.94
CA ALA A 56 0.20 1.34 3.78
C ALA A 56 -0.04 -0.16 3.97
N LEU A 57 0.95 -0.90 4.47
CA LEU A 57 0.84 -2.32 4.80
C LEU A 57 -0.23 -2.56 5.88
N LYS A 58 -0.18 -1.82 7.00
CA LYS A 58 -1.18 -1.96 8.07
C LYS A 58 -2.58 -1.65 7.62
N ARG A 59 -2.73 -0.72 6.68
CA ARG A 59 -4.03 -0.42 6.10
C ARG A 59 -4.58 -1.58 5.26
N LEU A 60 -3.74 -2.21 4.46
CA LEU A 60 -4.13 -3.38 3.66
C LEU A 60 -4.48 -4.58 4.53
N GLU A 61 -3.70 -4.85 5.59
CA GLU A 61 -4.01 -5.88 6.58
C GLU A 61 -5.39 -5.64 7.21
N PHE A 62 -5.69 -4.38 7.57
CA PHE A 62 -6.97 -4.01 8.13
C PHE A 62 -8.11 -4.25 7.12
N GLU A 63 -7.97 -3.80 5.87
CA GLU A 63 -8.96 -4.04 4.81
C GLU A 63 -9.24 -5.55 4.62
N GLU A 64 -8.18 -6.38 4.54
CA GLU A 64 -8.30 -7.83 4.40
C GLU A 64 -8.99 -8.49 5.58
N SER A 65 -8.78 -7.97 6.80
CA SER A 65 -9.45 -8.46 8.01
C SER A 65 -10.95 -8.19 7.99
N GLN A 66 -11.37 -7.06 7.40
CA GLN A 66 -12.78 -6.68 7.28
C GLN A 66 -13.48 -7.34 6.09
N ARG A 67 -12.72 -8.01 5.21
CA ARG A 67 -13.28 -8.65 4.02
C ARG A 67 -14.15 -9.85 4.42
N PRO A 68 -15.48 -9.84 4.11
CA PRO A 68 -16.40 -10.87 4.58
C PRO A 68 -16.02 -12.26 4.04
N ILE A 69 -16.14 -13.30 4.86
CA ILE A 69 -15.70 -14.68 4.54
C ILE A 69 -16.34 -15.19 3.25
N GLY A 70 -17.60 -14.85 2.98
CA GLY A 70 -18.30 -15.20 1.75
C GLY A 70 -17.69 -14.60 0.48
N SER A 71 -16.87 -13.56 0.61
CA SER A 71 -16.24 -12.91 -0.54
C SER A 71 -15.04 -13.65 -1.13
N ARG A 72 -14.34 -14.40 -0.28
CA ARG A 72 -13.27 -15.31 -0.70
C ARG A 72 -13.84 -16.59 -1.33
N LEU A 73 -15.03 -17.00 -0.89
CA LEU A 73 -15.71 -18.20 -1.36
C LEU A 73 -16.40 -18.03 -2.71
N TYR A 74 -16.93 -16.84 -3.05
CA TYR A 74 -17.53 -16.62 -4.38
C TYR A 74 -16.51 -16.62 -5.51
N LYS A 75 -15.24 -16.26 -5.24
CA LYS A 75 -14.18 -16.29 -6.27
C LYS A 75 -13.72 -17.72 -6.59
N ASN A 76 -13.93 -18.66 -5.67
CA ASN A 76 -13.42 -20.02 -5.81
C ASN A 76 -14.49 -21.05 -6.23
N ARG A 77 -15.77 -20.66 -6.39
CA ARG A 77 -16.86 -21.66 -6.56
C ARG A 77 -17.91 -21.41 -7.62
N THR A 78 -17.77 -20.41 -8.49
CA THR A 78 -18.75 -20.19 -9.57
C THR A 78 -18.09 -19.94 -10.92
N SER A 79 -17.93 -21.04 -11.68
CA SER A 79 -18.24 -21.05 -13.10
C SER A 79 -18.65 -22.45 -13.57
N ILE A 80 -19.79 -22.97 -13.09
CA ILE A 80 -20.52 -24.04 -13.81
C ILE A 80 -22.06 -23.82 -13.80
N TYR A 81 -22.66 -22.99 -12.94
CA TYR A 81 -24.12 -22.82 -12.96
C TYR A 81 -24.57 -21.41 -13.38
N PRO A 82 -25.48 -21.29 -14.37
CA PRO A 82 -26.04 -20.01 -14.78
C PRO A 82 -26.99 -19.46 -13.71
N ARG A 83 -26.95 -18.14 -13.50
CA ARG A 83 -27.85 -17.43 -12.58
C ARG A 83 -29.31 -17.61 -13.01
N PRO A 84 -30.25 -17.93 -12.11
CA PRO A 84 -31.67 -17.83 -12.43
C PRO A 84 -32.07 -16.36 -12.54
N HIS A 85 -32.73 -16.01 -13.64
CA HIS A 85 -33.39 -14.72 -13.82
C HIS A 85 -34.55 -14.57 -12.81
N PRO A 86 -34.74 -13.40 -12.19
CA PRO A 86 -35.93 -13.13 -11.41
C PRO A 86 -37.13 -12.98 -12.37
N TYR A 87 -38.23 -13.64 -12.03
CA TYR A 87 -39.54 -13.45 -12.64
C TYR A 87 -40.07 -12.04 -12.40
#